data_AF-A0A9N7IZI2-F1
#
_entry.id   AF-A0A9N7IZI2-F1
#
_cell.length_a   1.000
_cell.length_b   1.000
_cell.length_c   1.000
_cell.angle_alpha   90.00
_cell.angle_beta   90.00
_cell.angle_gamma   90.00
#
_symmetry.space_group_name_H-M   'P 1'
#
loop_
_entity.id
_entity.type
_entity.pdbx_description
1 polymer ?
#
loop_
_entity_poly.entity_id
_entity_poly.type
_entity_poly.pdbx_seq_one_letter_code
_entity_poly.pdbx_strand_id
1 'polypeptide(L)'
;MSLIGILIVIYFCYSQFKAERPRRFRYLLLPFYALLMFVTTFKLNATNLLLATVIILLGIAIGTFQGRFAQLSLENVQGQTKVSIRGGWPFLLGWGLILGIQILLSIFLAHHQMDAAELSQEVLHSALEELLPFRRIYAFDWWILWALSGSSSLAYTGMLAYRSPDFWQAIRRRSHRKS
;
A
#
# COMPACT_ATOMS: atom_id res chain seq x y z
N MET A 1 11.36 -17.15 11.38
CA MET A 1 11.68 -15.70 11.34
C MET A 1 12.81 -15.36 12.32
N SER A 2 13.73 -14.46 11.96
CA SER A 2 14.76 -13.96 12.89
C SER A 2 14.17 -12.96 13.88
N LEU A 3 14.83 -12.78 15.04
CA LEU A 3 14.45 -11.78 16.04
C LEU A 3 14.33 -10.36 15.44
N ILE A 4 15.28 -10.01 14.57
CA ILE A 4 15.28 -8.73 13.85
C ILE A 4 14.03 -8.59 12.98
N GLY A 5 13.63 -9.65 12.28
CA GLY A 5 12.39 -9.65 11.48
C GLY A 5 11.15 -9.39 12.32
N ILE A 6 11.06 -9.99 13.51
CA ILE A 6 9.94 -9.78 14.44
C ILE A 6 9.88 -8.31 14.88
N LEU A 7 11.03 -7.75 15.27
CA LEU A 7 11.11 -6.35 15.68
C LEU A 7 10.71 -5.39 14.56
N ILE A 8 11.07 -5.69 13.31
CA ILE A 8 10.68 -4.89 12.14
C ILE A 8 9.17 -4.90 11.94
N VAL A 9 8.53 -6.09 12.00
CA VAL A 9 7.08 -6.21 11.85
C VAL A 9 6.35 -5.48 12.98
N ILE A 10 6.82 -5.62 14.22
CA ILE A 10 6.27 -4.88 15.38
C ILE A 10 6.42 -3.37 15.18
N TYR A 11 7.60 -2.91 14.75
CA TYR A 11 7.85 -1.50 14.46
C TYR A 11 6.94 -0.99 13.34
N PHE A 12 6.75 -1.76 12.27
CA PHE A 12 5.82 -1.45 11.20
C PHE A 12 4.39 -1.27 11.75
N CYS A 13 3.89 -2.23 12.53
CA CYS A 13 2.58 -2.15 13.14
C CYS A 13 2.43 -0.89 14.01
N TYR A 14 3.42 -0.61 14.86
CA TYR A 14 3.44 0.59 15.71
C TYR A 14 3.50 1.89 14.89
N SER A 15 4.27 1.91 13.79
CA SER A 15 4.40 3.08 12.91
C SER A 15 3.06 3.48 12.27
N GLN A 16 2.14 2.53 12.03
CA GLN A 16 0.83 2.84 11.44
C GLN A 16 -0.06 3.70 12.34
N PHE A 17 0.20 3.74 13.65
CA PHE A 17 -0.51 4.60 14.61
C PHE A 17 0.08 6.01 14.72
N LYS A 18 1.26 6.25 14.13
CA LYS A 18 1.89 7.57 14.14
C LYS A 18 1.27 8.47 13.08
N ALA A 19 1.13 9.75 13.42
CA ALA A 19 0.70 10.77 12.47
C ALA A 19 1.87 11.08 11.52
N GLU A 20 1.73 10.69 10.26
CA GLU A 20 2.72 10.98 9.22
C GLU A 20 2.21 12.04 8.23
N ARG A 21 3.15 12.82 7.69
CA ARG A 21 2.84 13.78 6.62
C ARG A 21 2.75 13.03 5.28
N PRO A 22 1.73 13.33 4.45
CA PRO A 22 1.62 12.72 3.13
C PRO A 22 2.81 13.11 2.24
N ARG A 23 3.44 12.14 1.59
CA ARG A 23 4.56 12.36 0.65
C ARG A 23 4.11 12.00 -0.77
N ARG A 24 4.34 12.89 -1.75
CA ARG A 24 3.99 12.64 -3.17
C ARG A 24 4.50 11.31 -3.69
N PHE A 25 5.73 10.95 -3.31
CA PHE A 25 6.34 9.70 -3.74
C PHE A 25 5.47 8.49 -3.37
N ARG A 26 5.01 8.43 -2.11
CA ARG A 26 4.22 7.30 -1.60
C ARG A 26 2.80 7.27 -2.16
N TYR A 27 2.16 8.43 -2.29
CA TYR A 27 0.73 8.53 -2.62
C TYR A 27 0.44 8.75 -4.11
N LEU A 28 1.44 9.09 -4.93
CA LEU A 28 1.27 9.27 -6.37
C LEU A 28 2.24 8.39 -7.14
N LEU A 29 3.55 8.62 -6.99
CA LEU A 29 4.56 7.98 -7.85
C LEU A 29 4.52 6.46 -7.75
N LEU A 30 4.40 5.90 -6.53
CA LEU A 30 4.29 4.45 -6.34
C LEU A 30 3.04 3.83 -6.95
N PRO A 31 1.81 4.32 -6.67
CA PRO A 31 0.62 3.75 -7.29
C PRO A 31 0.66 3.82 -8.82
N PHE A 32 1.15 4.94 -9.39
CA PHE A 32 1.29 5.07 -10.85
C PHE A 32 2.36 4.13 -11.41
N TYR A 33 3.50 3.98 -10.72
CA TYR A 33 4.53 3.02 -11.10
C TYR A 33 3.99 1.58 -11.07
N ALA A 34 3.26 1.21 -10.01
CA ALA A 34 2.66 -0.12 -9.91
C ALA A 34 1.63 -0.38 -11.01
N LEU A 35 0.81 0.61 -11.37
CA LEU A 35 -0.09 0.49 -12.52
C LEU A 35 0.66 0.35 -13.85
N LEU A 36 1.74 1.12 -14.04
CA LEU A 36 2.56 1.02 -15.24
C LEU A 36 3.15 -0.39 -15.35
N MET A 37 3.71 -0.91 -14.25
CA MET A 37 4.25 -2.27 -14.20
C MET A 37 3.17 -3.33 -14.45
N PHE A 38 1.94 -3.13 -13.95
CA PHE A 38 0.82 -4.00 -14.29
C PHE A 38 0.58 -4.00 -15.79
N VAL A 39 0.45 -2.84 -16.44
CA VAL A 39 0.17 -2.75 -17.88
C VAL A 39 1.30 -3.36 -18.72
N THR A 40 2.56 -3.21 -18.34
CA THR A 40 3.71 -3.74 -19.10
C THR A 40 3.93 -5.24 -18.91
N THR A 41 3.57 -5.79 -17.75
CA THR A 41 3.72 -7.23 -17.44
C THR A 41 2.47 -8.04 -17.72
N PHE A 42 1.32 -7.38 -17.91
CA PHE A 42 0.03 -8.03 -18.17
C PHE A 42 0.01 -8.69 -19.55
N LYS A 43 -0.37 -9.97 -19.56
CA LYS A 43 -0.58 -10.74 -20.79
C LYS A 43 -2.07 -10.82 -21.10
N LEU A 44 -2.46 -10.29 -22.26
CA LEU A 44 -3.86 -10.22 -22.66
C LEU A 44 -4.38 -11.62 -23.03
N ASN A 45 -5.25 -12.15 -22.17
CA ASN A 45 -5.96 -13.42 -22.32
C ASN A 45 -7.28 -13.32 -21.54
N ALA A 46 -8.36 -13.98 -21.97
CA ALA A 46 -9.67 -13.94 -21.33
C ALA A 46 -9.61 -14.31 -19.82
N THR A 47 -8.86 -15.36 -19.47
CA THR A 47 -8.66 -15.76 -18.07
C THR A 47 -7.92 -14.69 -17.27
N ASN A 48 -6.87 -14.11 -17.84
CA ASN A 48 -6.08 -13.06 -17.18
C ASN A 48 -6.90 -11.77 -17.04
N LEU A 49 -7.76 -11.44 -18.00
CA LEU A 49 -8.64 -10.28 -17.95
C LEU A 49 -9.67 -10.42 -16.82
N LEU A 50 -10.29 -11.59 -16.70
CA LEU A 50 -11.21 -11.89 -15.59
C LEU A 50 -10.47 -11.79 -14.25
N LEU A 51 -9.30 -12.43 -14.12
CA LEU A 51 -8.51 -12.41 -12.91
C LEU A 51 -8.05 -10.99 -12.54
N ALA A 52 -7.58 -10.21 -13.52
CA ALA A 52 -7.20 -8.81 -13.33
C ALA A 52 -8.38 -7.97 -12.85
N THR A 53 -9.55 -8.16 -13.44
CA THR A 53 -10.78 -7.46 -13.03
C THR A 53 -11.10 -7.75 -11.57
N VAL A 54 -11.11 -9.02 -11.16
CA VAL A 54 -11.35 -9.42 -9.76
C VAL A 54 -10.32 -8.80 -8.82
N ILE A 55 -9.03 -8.89 -9.16
CA ILE A 55 -7.94 -8.38 -8.33
C ILE A 55 -7.97 -6.86 -8.20
N ILE A 56 -8.28 -6.14 -9.28
CA ILE A 56 -8.44 -4.68 -9.25
C ILE A 56 -9.62 -4.30 -8.37
N LEU A 57 -10.76 -4.99 -8.48
CA LEU A 57 -11.93 -4.72 -7.64
C LEU A 57 -11.63 -4.97 -6.16
N LEU A 58 -10.93 -6.06 -5.84
CA LEU A 58 -10.48 -6.34 -4.47
C LEU A 58 -9.53 -5.27 -3.95
N GLY A 59 -8.54 -4.87 -4.76
CA GLY A 59 -7.62 -3.79 -4.40
C GLY A 59 -8.35 -2.49 -4.14
N ILE A 60 -9.28 -2.08 -5.02
CA ILE A 60 -10.11 -0.89 -4.83
C ILE A 60 -10.93 -0.97 -3.54
N ALA A 61 -11.58 -2.11 -3.28
CA ALA A 61 -12.38 -2.31 -2.08
C ALA A 61 -11.53 -2.16 -0.81
N ILE A 62 -10.37 -2.81 -0.76
CA ILE A 62 -9.44 -2.75 0.38
C ILE A 62 -8.90 -1.34 0.56
N GLY A 63 -8.41 -0.70 -0.51
CA GLY A 63 -7.85 0.66 -0.45
C GLY A 63 -8.89 1.69 -0.01
N THR A 64 -10.12 1.58 -0.52
CA THR A 64 -11.23 2.45 -0.12
C THR A 64 -11.58 2.24 1.36
N PHE A 65 -11.62 0.99 1.83
CA PHE A 65 -11.80 0.68 3.25
C PHE A 65 -10.71 1.31 4.11
N GLN A 66 -9.43 1.11 3.78
CA GLN A 66 -8.30 1.72 4.49
C GLN A 66 -8.41 3.25 4.55
N GLY A 67 -8.75 3.90 3.43
CA GLY A 67 -8.84 5.36 3.33
C GLY A 67 -10.07 5.94 4.03
N ARG A 68 -11.17 5.19 4.06
CA ARG A 68 -12.42 5.59 4.74
C ARG A 68 -12.27 5.65 6.25
N PHE A 69 -11.45 4.78 6.82
CA PHE A 69 -11.26 4.71 8.27
C PHE A 69 -9.93 5.32 8.74
N ALA A 70 -9.07 5.76 7.82
CA ALA A 70 -7.89 6.55 8.16
C ALA A 70 -8.30 7.84 8.89
N GLN A 71 -7.55 8.19 9.94
CA GLN A 71 -7.77 9.42 10.68
C GLN A 71 -6.95 10.55 10.03
N LEU A 72 -7.64 11.62 9.66
CA LEU A 72 -7.07 12.85 9.14
C LEU A 72 -7.05 13.87 10.28
N SER A 73 -5.87 14.29 10.71
CA SER A 73 -5.73 15.43 11.62
C SER A 73 -5.24 16.65 10.85
N LEU A 74 -6.05 17.71 10.90
CA LEU A 74 -5.78 19.01 10.28
C LEU A 74 -5.39 19.97 11.41
N GLU A 75 -4.10 20.25 11.53
CA GLU A 75 -3.61 21.28 12.46
C GLU A 75 -3.26 22.55 11.69
N ASN A 76 -3.90 23.67 12.03
CA ASN A 76 -3.50 24.99 11.53
C ASN A 76 -2.39 25.54 12.43
N VAL A 77 -1.14 25.45 11.96
CA VAL A 77 0.01 26.04 12.66
C VAL A 77 0.50 27.22 11.82
N GLN A 78 0.43 28.44 12.37
CA GLN A 78 0.93 29.67 11.74
C GLN A 78 0.38 29.92 10.31
N GLY A 79 -0.92 29.76 10.12
CA GLY A 79 -1.56 29.94 8.80
C GLY A 79 -1.25 28.85 7.77
N GLN A 80 -0.54 27.79 8.17
CA GLN A 80 -0.29 26.60 7.34
C GLN A 80 -1.08 25.40 7.87
N THR A 81 -1.98 24.88 7.05
CA THR A 81 -2.72 23.65 7.33
C THR A 81 -1.78 22.46 7.19
N LYS A 82 -1.34 21.91 8.32
CA LYS A 82 -0.52 20.70 8.41
C LYS A 82 -1.45 19.50 8.42
N VAL A 83 -1.54 18.82 7.29
CA VAL A 83 -2.28 17.56 7.17
C VAL A 83 -1.40 16.43 7.68
N SER A 84 -1.92 15.67 8.64
CA SER A 84 -1.30 14.42 9.09
C SER A 84 -2.30 13.27 9.01
N ILE A 85 -1.79 12.11 8.61
CA ILE A 85 -2.59 10.93 8.34
C ILE A 85 -2.14 9.87 9.33
N ARG A 86 -3.11 9.26 10.00
CA ARG A 86 -2.91 8.06 10.82
C ARG A 86 -3.69 6.92 10.18
N GLY A 87 -2.99 5.85 9.82
CA GLY A 87 -3.62 4.65 9.26
C GLY A 87 -4.38 3.87 10.33
N GLY A 88 -3.69 3.58 11.44
CA GLY A 88 -4.22 2.82 12.58
C GLY A 88 -4.60 1.38 12.24
N TRP A 89 -5.50 0.82 13.03
CA TRP A 89 -6.02 -0.55 12.86
C TRP A 89 -6.64 -0.84 11.48
N PRO A 90 -7.44 0.06 10.87
CA PRO A 90 -8.03 -0.20 9.56
C PRO A 90 -6.98 -0.40 8.46
N PHE A 91 -5.87 0.34 8.54
CA PHE A 91 -4.75 0.16 7.63
C PHE A 91 -4.13 -1.23 7.79
N LEU A 92 -3.86 -1.66 9.03
CA LEU A 92 -3.31 -2.98 9.34
C LEU A 92 -4.23 -4.12 8.90
N LEU A 93 -5.54 -3.97 9.05
CA LEU A 93 -6.52 -4.93 8.55
C LEU A 93 -6.46 -5.03 7.02
N GLY A 94 -6.46 -3.90 6.31
CA GLY A 94 -6.33 -3.90 4.86
C GLY A 94 -5.00 -4.48 4.38
N TRP A 95 -3.90 -4.20 5.07
CA TRP A 95 -2.60 -4.80 4.80
C TRP A 95 -2.63 -6.32 5.02
N GLY A 96 -3.24 -6.79 6.11
CA GLY A 96 -3.43 -8.22 6.38
C GLY A 96 -4.28 -8.92 5.32
N LEU A 97 -5.31 -8.25 4.79
CA LEU A 97 -6.10 -8.77 3.68
C LEU A 97 -5.29 -8.86 2.37
N ILE A 98 -4.48 -7.84 2.06
CA ILE A 98 -3.57 -7.88 0.90
C ILE A 98 -2.59 -9.03 1.04
N LEU A 99 -1.93 -9.15 2.20
CA LEU A 99 -1.00 -10.25 2.50
C LEU A 99 -1.69 -11.61 2.36
N GLY A 100 -2.89 -11.78 2.90
CA GLY A 100 -3.68 -13.01 2.79
C GLY A 100 -3.99 -13.36 1.33
N ILE A 101 -4.39 -12.38 0.52
CA ILE A 101 -4.62 -12.57 -0.92
C ILE A 101 -3.32 -12.97 -1.62
N GLN A 102 -2.20 -12.32 -1.30
CA GLN A 102 -0.89 -12.65 -1.87
C GLN A 102 -0.51 -14.11 -1.58
N ILE A 103 -0.61 -14.55 -0.32
CA ILE A 103 -0.32 -15.93 0.10
C ILE A 103 -1.25 -16.91 -0.62
N LEU A 104 -2.56 -16.63 -0.69
CA LEU A 104 -3.52 -17.48 -1.40
C LEU A 104 -3.13 -17.61 -2.88
N LEU A 105 -2.80 -16.52 -3.56
CA LEU A 105 -2.37 -16.56 -4.96
C LEU A 105 -1.09 -17.37 -5.13
N SER A 106 -0.11 -17.21 -4.24
CA SER A 106 1.14 -17.98 -4.27
C SER A 106 0.87 -19.49 -4.11
N ILE A 107 0.00 -19.89 -3.17
CA ILE A 107 -0.33 -21.31 -2.96
C ILE A 107 -1.11 -21.87 -4.16
N PHE A 108 -2.18 -21.19 -4.59
CA PHE A 108 -3.11 -21.72 -5.60
C PHE A 108 -2.59 -21.66 -7.03
N LEU A 109 -1.89 -20.58 -7.42
CA LEU A 109 -1.43 -20.42 -8.81
C LEU A 109 0.00 -20.89 -8.98
N ALA A 110 0.88 -20.67 -8.01
CA ALA A 110 2.28 -21.11 -8.10
C ALA A 110 2.49 -22.57 -7.64
N HIS A 111 1.42 -23.26 -7.16
CA HIS A 111 1.45 -24.65 -6.69
C HIS A 111 2.55 -24.91 -5.64
N HIS A 112 2.93 -23.89 -4.88
CA HIS A 112 3.98 -23.96 -3.88
C HIS A 112 3.38 -24.28 -2.53
N GLN A 113 3.82 -25.39 -1.90
CA GLN A 113 3.49 -25.65 -0.50
C GLN A 113 4.39 -24.76 0.36
N MET A 114 3.84 -23.64 0.83
CA MET A 114 4.58 -22.72 1.68
C MET A 114 4.79 -23.32 3.07
N ASP A 115 6.05 -23.40 3.50
CA ASP A 115 6.40 -23.73 4.87
C ASP A 115 6.24 -22.50 5.80
N ALA A 116 6.14 -22.74 7.11
CA ALA A 116 6.02 -21.69 8.12
C ALA A 116 7.19 -20.68 8.07
N ALA A 117 8.38 -21.14 7.64
CA ALA A 117 9.52 -20.27 7.43
C ALA A 117 9.27 -19.27 6.28
N GLU A 118 8.78 -19.73 5.14
CA GLU A 118 8.47 -18.90 3.96
C GLU A 118 7.33 -17.93 4.24
N LEU A 119 6.26 -18.39 4.92
CA LEU A 119 5.17 -17.53 5.37
C LEU A 119 5.71 -16.36 6.21
N SER A 120 6.64 -16.64 7.13
CA SER A 120 7.23 -15.60 7.98
C SER A 120 8.11 -14.62 7.19
N GLN A 121 8.77 -15.10 6.13
CA GLN A 121 9.55 -14.24 5.24
C GLN A 121 8.64 -13.35 4.40
N GLU A 122 7.51 -13.88 3.91
CA GLU A 122 6.52 -13.12 3.15
C GLU A 122 5.92 -11.99 3.99
N VAL A 123 5.57 -12.28 5.25
CA VAL A 123 5.08 -11.27 6.21
C VAL A 123 6.11 -10.16 6.41
N LEU A 124 7.38 -10.53 6.66
CA LEU A 124 8.46 -9.57 6.84
C LEU A 124 8.71 -8.75 5.56
N HIS A 125 8.69 -9.40 4.40
CA HIS A 125 8.88 -8.77 3.10
C HIS A 125 7.79 -7.72 2.87
N SER A 126 6.53 -8.10 3.04
CA SER A 126 5.37 -7.23 2.90
C SER A 126 5.42 -6.02 3.86
N ALA A 127 5.77 -6.24 5.14
CA ALA A 127 5.95 -5.15 6.10
C ALA A 127 7.11 -4.21 5.71
N LEU A 128 8.22 -4.76 5.20
CA LEU A 128 9.36 -3.98 4.74
C LEU A 128 9.03 -3.16 3.48
N GLU A 129 8.19 -3.63 2.58
CA GLU A 129 7.76 -2.84 1.43
C GLU A 129 6.95 -1.61 1.85
N GLU A 130 6.11 -1.76 2.88
CA GLU A 130 5.34 -0.63 3.40
C GLU A 130 6.22 0.41 4.10
N LEU A 131 7.27 -0.04 4.80
CA LEU A 131 8.25 0.83 5.43
C LEU A 131 9.22 1.46 4.42
N LEU A 132 9.64 0.69 3.42
CA LEU A 132 10.67 1.03 2.44
C LEU A 132 10.08 0.88 1.03
N PRO A 133 9.31 1.87 0.56
CA PRO A 133 8.56 1.72 -0.67
C PRO A 133 9.42 1.61 -1.94
N PHE A 134 10.71 1.98 -1.85
CA PHE A 134 11.67 1.80 -2.94
C PHE A 134 12.00 0.32 -3.21
N ARG A 135 11.87 -0.56 -2.20
CA ARG A 135 12.10 -2.01 -2.40
C ARG A 135 11.10 -2.60 -3.38
N ARG A 136 9.87 -2.06 -3.38
CA ARG A 136 8.80 -2.48 -4.28
C ARG A 136 9.20 -2.35 -5.75
N ILE A 137 10.07 -1.39 -6.11
CA ILE A 137 10.52 -1.17 -7.50
C ILE A 137 11.18 -2.42 -8.10
N TYR A 138 11.83 -3.24 -7.28
CA TYR A 138 12.59 -4.43 -7.69
C TYR A 138 11.91 -5.75 -7.26
N ALA A 139 10.70 -5.69 -6.72
CA ALA A 139 10.16 -6.80 -5.93
C ALA A 139 9.38 -7.86 -6.74
N PHE A 140 8.72 -7.48 -7.85
CA PHE A 140 7.74 -8.38 -8.47
C PHE A 140 7.87 -8.51 -9.99
N ASP A 141 8.01 -9.74 -10.45
CA ASP A 141 7.83 -10.10 -11.87
C ASP A 141 6.36 -10.40 -12.21
N TRP A 142 5.47 -10.45 -11.21
CA TRP A 142 4.09 -10.91 -11.40
C TRP A 142 3.08 -9.77 -11.46
N TRP A 143 2.42 -9.64 -12.63
CA TRP A 143 1.43 -8.61 -12.93
C TRP A 143 0.27 -8.53 -11.92
N ILE A 144 -0.09 -9.64 -11.26
CA ILE A 144 -1.19 -9.69 -10.30
C ILE A 144 -0.89 -8.84 -9.06
N LEU A 145 0.35 -8.90 -8.57
CA LEU A 145 0.81 -8.14 -7.41
C LEU A 145 0.85 -6.64 -7.73
N TRP A 146 1.27 -6.29 -8.94
CA TRP A 146 1.22 -4.93 -9.46
C TRP A 146 -0.20 -4.38 -9.54
N ALA A 147 -1.15 -5.18 -10.04
CA ALA A 147 -2.56 -4.81 -10.11
C ALA A 147 -3.15 -4.56 -8.71
N LEU A 148 -2.93 -5.49 -7.78
CA LEU A 148 -3.45 -5.39 -6.41
C LEU A 148 -2.87 -4.18 -5.66
N SER A 149 -1.56 -4.00 -5.73
CA SER A 149 -0.86 -2.90 -5.05
C SER A 149 -1.20 -1.54 -5.65
N GLY A 150 -1.19 -1.42 -6.98
CA GLY A 150 -1.50 -0.19 -7.69
C GLY A 150 -2.94 0.25 -7.46
N SER A 151 -3.90 -0.67 -7.62
CA SER A 151 -5.33 -0.37 -7.44
C SER A 151 -5.69 -0.02 -5.99
N SER A 152 -5.16 -0.76 -5.01
CA SER A 152 -5.38 -0.45 -3.59
C SER A 152 -4.77 0.87 -3.17
N SER A 153 -3.53 1.15 -3.58
CA SER A 153 -2.83 2.39 -3.24
C SER A 153 -3.50 3.61 -3.89
N LEU A 154 -3.99 3.47 -5.13
CA LEU A 154 -4.75 4.52 -5.80
C LEU A 154 -6.10 4.74 -5.14
N ALA A 155 -6.84 3.67 -4.83
CA ALA A 155 -8.13 3.79 -4.16
C ALA A 155 -7.99 4.42 -2.77
N TYR A 156 -6.94 4.04 -2.02
CA TYR A 156 -6.60 4.66 -0.74
C TYR A 156 -6.34 6.16 -0.88
N THR A 157 -5.49 6.54 -1.84
CA THR A 157 -5.18 7.95 -2.12
C THR A 157 -6.41 8.73 -2.56
N GLY A 158 -7.20 8.17 -3.47
CA GLY A 158 -8.44 8.75 -3.98
C GLY A 158 -9.48 8.95 -2.88
N MET A 159 -9.62 7.99 -1.96
CA MET A 159 -10.54 8.10 -0.84
C MET A 159 -10.10 9.17 0.17
N LEU A 160 -8.80 9.29 0.44
CA LEU A 160 -8.27 10.38 1.29
C LEU A 160 -8.50 11.75 0.65
N ALA A 161 -8.24 11.85 -0.64
CA ALA A 161 -8.52 13.04 -1.44
C ALA A 161 -10.00 13.43 -1.44
N TYR A 162 -10.90 12.46 -1.54
CA TYR A 162 -12.34 12.68 -1.49
C TYR A 162 -12.79 13.19 -0.11
N ARG A 163 -12.21 12.66 0.98
CA ARG A 163 -12.57 13.06 2.34
C ARG A 163 -12.01 14.42 2.77
N SER A 164 -10.90 14.87 2.19
CA SER A 164 -10.31 16.17 2.52
C SER A 164 -9.65 16.80 1.29
N PRO A 165 -10.19 17.91 0.75
CA PRO A 165 -9.53 18.62 -0.34
C PRO A 165 -8.16 19.20 0.06
N ASP A 166 -7.93 19.41 1.36
CA ASP A 166 -6.63 19.86 1.89
C ASP A 166 -5.53 18.81 1.75
N PHE A 167 -5.88 17.53 1.60
CA PHE A 167 -4.92 16.47 1.28
C PHE A 167 -4.20 16.75 -0.04
N TRP A 168 -4.92 17.20 -1.07
CA TRP A 168 -4.31 17.58 -2.35
C TRP A 168 -3.40 18.77 -2.20
N GLN A 169 -3.76 19.75 -1.36
CA GLN A 169 -2.92 20.90 -1.10
C GLN A 169 -1.63 20.49 -0.37
N ALA A 170 -1.71 19.59 0.61
CA ALA A 170 -0.55 19.06 1.32
C ALA A 170 0.37 18.25 0.41
N ILE A 171 -0.20 17.45 -0.51
CA ILE A 171 0.58 16.73 -1.52
C ILE A 171 1.20 17.71 -2.53
N ARG A 172 0.47 18.73 -3.03
CA ARG A 172 0.92 19.66 -4.08
C ARG A 172 1.83 20.79 -3.60
N ARG A 173 1.90 21.12 -2.31
CA ARG A 173 2.87 22.10 -1.81
C ARG A 173 4.25 21.43 -1.73
N ARG A 174 5.27 22.06 -2.35
CA ARG A 174 6.66 21.64 -2.12
C ARG A 174 6.93 21.89 -0.64
N SER A 175 7.50 20.91 0.06
CA SER A 175 8.27 21.23 1.26
C SER A 175 9.45 22.07 0.79
N HIS A 176 9.25 23.37 0.62
CA HIS A 176 10.36 24.33 0.66
C HIS A 176 10.84 24.33 2.11
N ARG A 177 11.70 23.36 2.41
CA ARG A 177 12.58 23.42 3.56
C ARG A 177 13.54 24.56 3.28
N LYS A 178 13.26 25.75 3.80
CA LYS A 178 14.33 26.71 4.07
C LYS A 178 15.17 26.05 5.16
N SER A 179 16.35 25.60 4.74
CA SER A 179 17.49 25.36 5.62
C SER A 179 17.82 26.62 6.40
#